data_AF-A0A8T5SWS2-F1
#
_entry.id   AF-A0A8T5SWS2-F1
#
_cell.length_a   1.000
_cell.length_b   1.000
_cell.length_c   1.000
_cell.angle_alpha   90.00
_cell.angle_beta   90.00
_cell.angle_gamma   90.00
#
_symmetry.space_group_name_H-M   'P 1'
#
loop_
_entity.id
_entity.type
_entity.pdbx_description
1 polymer ?
#
loop_
_entity_poly.entity_id
_entity_poly.type
_entity_poly.pdbx_seq_one_letter_code
_entity_poly.pdbx_strand_id
1 'polypeptide(L)' 'MGGQKSDLLFSSKPPTIIMMVGLQGAGKTTHSGKLAKMLKGEGKNPLMIAGDIYRPAAIKQLQVLGERIDVP' A
#
# COMPACT_ATOMS: atom_id res chain seq x y z
N MET A 1 -20.22 -3.18 -7.91
CA MET A 1 -19.20 -3.06 -8.97
C MET A 1 -17.93 -3.73 -8.49
N GLY A 2 -17.54 -4.85 -9.08
CA GLY A 2 -16.37 -5.64 -8.68
C GLY A 2 -16.50 -7.04 -9.27
N GLY A 3 -15.93 -7.25 -10.46
CA GLY A 3 -16.11 -8.51 -11.20
C GLY A 3 -15.01 -8.80 -12.24
N GLN A 4 -14.10 -7.87 -12.49
CA GLN A 4 -12.91 -8.12 -13.31
C GLN A 4 -11.68 -7.98 -12.42
N LYS A 5 -10.90 -9.06 -12.34
CA LYS A 5 -9.54 -9.03 -11.80
C LYS A 5 -8.65 -8.39 -12.86
N SER A 6 -8.07 -7.25 -12.54
CA SER A 6 -7.00 -6.63 -13.31
C SER A 6 -5.67 -6.93 -12.63
N ASP A 7 -4.68 -7.37 -13.41
CA ASP A 7 -3.33 -7.52 -12.89
C ASP A 7 -2.69 -6.15 -12.64
N LEU A 8 -1.73 -6.11 -11.72
CA LEU A 8 -0.95 -4.91 -11.45
C LEU A 8 0.04 -4.67 -12.61
N LEU A 9 -0.04 -3.48 -13.19
CA LEU A 9 0.91 -3.02 -14.19
C LEU A 9 2.16 -2.48 -13.49
N PHE A 10 3.31 -3.07 -13.77
CA PHE A 10 4.59 -2.60 -13.28
C PHE A 10 5.30 -1.75 -14.33
N SER A 11 5.94 -0.66 -13.89
CA SER A 11 6.78 0.15 -14.75
C SER A 11 7.96 -0.67 -15.26
N SER A 12 8.30 -0.51 -16.54
CA SER A 12 9.49 -1.14 -17.15
C SER A 12 10.79 -0.62 -16.56
N LYS A 13 10.77 0.58 -15.98
CA LYS A 13 11.89 1.20 -15.25
C LYS A 13 11.45 1.51 -13.82
N PRO A 14 12.06 0.89 -12.79
CA PRO A 14 11.76 1.19 -11.39
C PRO A 14 11.96 2.68 -11.05
N PRO A 15 11.20 3.23 -10.09
CA PRO A 15 10.18 2.56 -9.27
C PRO A 15 8.79 2.49 -9.93
N THR A 16 7.99 1.48 -9.54
CA THR A 16 6.53 1.47 -9.82
C THR A 16 5.83 2.18 -8.66
N ILE A 17 5.04 3.21 -8.96
CA ILE A 17 4.30 3.99 -7.96
C ILE A 17 2.84 3.58 -7.98
N ILE A 18 2.30 3.17 -6.83
CA ILE A 18 0.90 2.76 -6.67
C ILE A 18 0.26 3.66 -5.61
N MET A 19 -0.80 4.38 -5.97
CA MET A 19 -1.54 5.25 -5.06
C MET A 19 -2.89 4.64 -4.71
N MET A 20 -3.15 4.46 -3.42
CA MET A 20 -4.43 3.95 -2.93
C MET A 20 -5.43 5.10 -2.78
N VAL A 21 -6.46 5.11 -3.62
CA VAL A 21 -7.56 6.09 -3.58
C VAL A 21 -8.89 5.42 -3.28
N GLY A 22 -9.87 6.19 -2.79
CA GLY A 22 -11.18 5.68 -2.43
C GLY A 22 -11.83 6.44 -1.28
N LEU A 23 -13.08 6.08 -0.98
CA LEU A 23 -13.91 6.73 0.05
C LEU A 23 -13.31 6.63 1.46
N GLN A 24 -13.75 7.51 2.35
CA GLN A 24 -13.41 7.44 3.76
C GLN A 24 -13.91 6.11 4.35
N GLY A 25 -13.10 5.45 5.18
CA GLY A 25 -13.45 4.14 5.74
C GLY A 25 -13.29 2.94 4.78
N ALA A 26 -12.97 3.12 3.50
CA ALA A 26 -12.81 2.02 2.52
C ALA A 26 -11.59 1.10 2.77
N GLY A 27 -10.84 1.29 3.87
CA GLY A 27 -9.73 0.42 4.26
C GLY A 27 -8.41 0.66 3.51
N LYS A 28 -8.23 1.80 2.82
CA LYS A 28 -7.04 2.14 2.00
C LYS A 28 -5.71 1.84 2.70
N THR A 29 -5.52 2.33 3.93
CA THR A 29 -4.28 2.14 4.72
C THR A 29 -4.01 0.66 5.00
N THR A 30 -5.02 -0.07 5.47
CA THR A 30 -4.92 -1.51 5.73
C THR A 30 -4.63 -2.29 4.44
N HIS A 31 -5.27 -1.91 3.34
CA HIS A 31 -5.08 -2.54 2.05
C HIS A 31 -3.67 -2.28 1.48
N SER A 32 -3.13 -1.07 1.69
CA SER A 32 -1.74 -0.73 1.33
C SER A 32 -0.75 -1.69 1.98
N GLY A 33 -0.94 -1.97 3.27
CA GLY A 33 -0.12 -2.93 4.01
C GLY A 33 -0.23 -4.36 3.51
N LYS A 34 -1.44 -4.82 3.20
CA LYS A 34 -1.67 -6.15 2.62
C LYS A 34 -1.00 -6.29 1.26
N LEU A 35 -1.13 -5.27 0.42
CA LEU A 35 -0.49 -5.23 -0.90
C LEU A 35 1.03 -5.23 -0.77
N ALA A 36 1.60 -4.41 0.11
CA ALA A 36 3.03 -4.39 0.37
C ALA A 36 3.55 -5.77 0.84
N LYS A 37 2.85 -6.41 1.79
CA LYS A 37 3.21 -7.76 2.26
C LYS A 37 3.16 -8.80 1.13
N MET A 38 2.14 -8.74 0.28
CA MET A 38 2.00 -9.62 -0.88
C MET A 38 3.17 -9.45 -1.86
N LEU A 39 3.46 -8.20 -2.25
CA LEU A 39 4.55 -7.88 -3.18
C LEU A 39 5.93 -8.29 -2.61
N LYS A 40 6.15 -8.13 -1.30
CA LYS A 40 7.35 -8.63 -0.63
C LYS A 40 7.47 -10.15 -0.73
N GLY A 41 6.36 -10.87 -0.53
CA GLY A 41 6.30 -12.34 -0.70
C GLY A 41 6.59 -12.80 -2.14
N GLU A 42 6.30 -11.96 -3.13
CA GLU A 42 6.64 -12.18 -4.54
C GLU A 42 8.08 -11.77 -4.91
N GLY A 43 8.91 -11.43 -3.91
CA GLY A 43 10.32 -11.05 -4.10
C GLY A 43 10.54 -9.61 -4.58
N LYS A 44 9.53 -8.73 -4.46
CA LYS A 44 9.68 -7.28 -4.71
C LYS A 44 10.15 -6.56 -3.45
N ASN A 45 10.66 -5.34 -3.63
CA ASN A 45 11.09 -4.44 -2.55
C ASN A 45 10.14 -3.24 -2.42
N PRO A 46 8.96 -3.41 -1.78
CA PRO A 46 8.01 -2.32 -1.61
C PRO A 46 8.50 -1.28 -0.58
N LEU A 47 8.03 -0.06 -0.73
CA LEU A 47 8.19 1.06 0.21
C LEU A 47 6.81 1.67 0.45
N MET A 48 6.43 1.88 1.71
CA MET A 48 5.16 2.50 2.08
C MET A 48 5.34 3.99 2.38
N ILE A 49 4.53 4.81 1.74
CA ILE A 49 4.58 6.27 1.91
C ILE A 49 3.25 6.74 2.50
N ALA A 50 3.32 7.51 3.59
CA ALA A 50 2.13 8.10 4.21
C ALA A 50 1.66 9.34 3.43
N GLY A 51 0.69 9.15 2.53
CA GLY A 51 0.06 10.25 1.78
C GLY A 51 -1.12 10.93 2.50
N ASP A 52 -1.57 10.40 3.64
CA ASP A 52 -2.70 10.94 4.42
C ASP A 52 -2.17 11.76 5.60
N ILE A 53 -1.87 13.04 5.35
CA ILE A 53 -1.33 13.97 6.34
C ILE A 53 -2.39 14.61 7.23
N TYR A 54 -3.68 14.49 6.87
CA TYR A 54 -4.78 15.20 7.53
C TYR A 54 -5.46 14.33 8.59
N ARG A 55 -5.52 13.02 8.41
CA ARG A 55 -6.17 12.13 9.38
C ARG A 55 -5.24 11.89 10.58
N PRO A 56 -5.70 12.17 11.82
CA PRO A 56 -4.91 11.91 13.02
C PRO A 56 -4.41 10.46 13.09
N ALA A 57 -3.18 10.28 13.55
CA ALA A 57 -2.51 8.98 13.70
C ALA A 57 -2.35 8.14 12.42
N ALA A 58 -2.75 8.60 11.23
CA ALA A 58 -2.63 7.82 9.99
C ALA A 58 -1.17 7.47 9.65
N ILE A 59 -0.26 8.42 9.85
CA ILE A 59 1.19 8.23 9.68
C ILE A 59 1.69 7.15 10.65
N LYS A 60 1.37 7.27 11.94
CA LYS A 60 1.81 6.29 12.95
C LYS A 60 1.21 4.91 12.72
N GLN A 61 -0.05 4.84 12.28
CA GLN A 61 -0.71 3.59 11.90
C GLN A 61 0.03 2.90 10.75
N LEU A 62 0.45 3.67 9.72
CA LEU A 62 1.21 3.12 8.61
C LEU A 62 2.59 2.63 9.05
N GLN A 63 3.29 3.39 9.90
CA GLN A 63 4.59 2.99 10.47
C GLN A 63 4.50 1.67 11.25
N VAL A 64 3.55 1.56 12.18
CA VAL A 64 3.33 0.33 12.96
C VAL A 64 3.01 -0.86 12.05
N LEU A 65 2.27 -0.60 10.97
CA LEU A 65 1.94 -1.63 10.01
C LEU A 65 3.15 -2.05 9.16
N GLY A 66 4.02 -1.11 8.77
CA GLY A 66 5.30 -1.37 8.09
C GLY A 66 6.28 -2.16 8.93
N GLU A 67 6.49 -1.74 10.17
CA GLU A 67 7.32 -2.45 11.15
C GLU A 67 6.88 -3.92 11.31
N ARG A 68 5.57 -4.19 11.38
CA ARG A 68 5.02 -5.55 11.53
C ARG A 68 5.24 -6.46 10.33
N ILE A 69 5.38 -5.91 9.13
CA ILE A 69 5.58 -6.69 7.89
C ILE A 69 7.01 -6.57 7.36
N ASP A 70 7.88 -5.88 8.11
CA ASP A 70 9.25 -5.58 7.74
C ASP A 70 9.32 -4.89 6.36
N VAL A 71 8.45 -3.90 6.16
CA VAL A 71 8.44 -3.03 4.97
C VAL A 71 8.66 -1.59 5.45
N PRO A 72 9.64 -0.88 4.87
CA PRO A 72 9.91 0.51 5.21
C PRO A 72 8.75 1.44 4.83
#